data_AF-A0A2M9WDF2-F1
#
_entry.id   AF-A0A2M9WDF2-F1
#
_cell.length_a   1.000
_cell.length_b   1.000
_cell.length_c   1.000
_cell.angle_alpha   90.00
_cell.angle_beta   90.00
_cell.angle_gamma   90.00
#
_symmetry.space_group_name_H-M   'P 1'
#
loop_
_entity.id
_entity.type
_entity.pdbx_description
1 polymer ?
#
loop_
_entity_poly.entity_id
_entity_poly.type
_entity_poly.pdbx_seq_one_letter_code
_entity_poly.pdbx_strand_id
1 'polypeptide(L)'
;MILSEFMLKVNRWPDMHFTAIESEQRDAGIEIYALDFSNQTKGRLLIYRTPDAQHASAMMTHFRTWLEKANRGRTLRQENPGMAAGFVGARLASHRAASC
;
A
#
# COMPACT_ATOMS: atom_id res chain seq x y z
N MET A 1 9.26 12.76 9.34
CA MET A 1 8.26 11.72 9.05
C MET A 1 8.87 10.35 9.30
N ILE A 2 8.16 9.45 9.96
CA ILE A 2 8.65 8.09 10.29
C ILE A 2 7.94 7.00 9.47
N LEU A 3 8.49 5.78 9.45
CA LEU A 3 7.97 4.65 8.67
C LEU A 3 6.47 4.39 8.93
N SER A 4 6.02 4.41 10.19
CA SER A 4 4.62 4.13 10.52
C SER A 4 3.65 5.14 9.89
N GLU A 5 4.00 6.42 9.88
CA GLU A 5 3.20 7.47 9.23
C GLU A 5 3.15 7.28 7.70
N PHE A 6 4.25 6.84 7.11
CA PHE A 6 4.33 6.51 5.69
C PHE A 6 3.40 5.37 5.33
N MET A 7 3.48 4.26 6.09
CA MET A 7 2.65 3.10 5.89
C MET A 7 1.16 3.44 6.05
N LEU A 8 0.80 4.25 7.04
CA LEU A 8 -0.58 4.71 7.22
C LEU A 8 -1.09 5.53 6.02
N LYS A 9 -0.29 6.44 5.48
CA LYS A 9 -0.68 7.22 4.29
C LYS A 9 -0.87 6.34 3.06
N VAL A 10 0.08 5.44 2.79
CA VAL A 10 0.04 4.55 1.61
C VAL A 10 -1.07 3.51 1.73
N ASN A 11 -1.33 2.96 2.92
CA ASN A 11 -2.38 1.97 3.15
C ASN A 11 -3.81 2.56 3.17
N ARG A 12 -3.97 3.88 3.31
CA ARG A 12 -5.28 4.54 3.13
C ARG A 12 -5.80 4.47 1.70
N TRP A 13 -4.95 4.12 0.73
CA TRP A 13 -5.30 3.95 -0.67
C TRP A 13 -5.06 2.49 -1.07
N PRO A 14 -5.96 1.56 -0.69
CA PRO A 14 -5.79 0.13 -0.99
C PRO A 14 -5.86 -0.16 -2.50
N ASP A 15 -6.63 0.62 -3.25
CA ASP A 15 -6.82 0.47 -4.69
C ASP A 15 -5.70 1.09 -5.54
N MET A 16 -4.86 1.93 -4.92
CA MET A 16 -3.70 2.52 -5.59
C MET A 16 -2.45 1.69 -5.33
N HIS A 17 -1.71 1.37 -6.39
CA HIS A 17 -0.46 0.63 -6.32
C HIS A 17 0.72 1.55 -6.58
N PHE A 18 1.17 2.22 -5.54
CA PHE A 18 2.33 3.09 -5.64
C PHE A 18 3.61 2.27 -5.91
N THR A 19 4.28 2.53 -7.02
CA THR A 19 5.47 1.80 -7.47
C THR A 19 6.71 2.68 -7.52
N ALA A 20 6.56 4.01 -7.45
CA ALA A 20 7.69 4.93 -7.51
C ALA A 20 7.54 6.10 -6.53
N ILE A 21 8.68 6.73 -6.24
CA ILE A 21 8.78 7.98 -5.47
C ILE A 21 9.50 9.02 -6.35
N GLU A 22 8.85 10.15 -6.57
CA GLU A 22 9.42 11.32 -7.25
C GLU A 22 9.48 12.51 -6.29
N SER A 23 10.45 13.40 -6.53
CA SER A 23 10.50 14.71 -5.90
C SER A 23 10.33 15.80 -6.95
N GLU A 24 9.69 16.89 -6.56
CA GLU A 24 9.44 18.03 -7.43
C GLU A 24 9.80 19.31 -6.68
N GLN A 25 10.61 20.17 -7.30
CA GLN A 25 10.95 21.46 -6.74
C GLN A 25 9.88 22.49 -7.12
N ARG A 26 9.31 23.14 -6.12
CA ARG A 26 8.32 24.21 -6.22
C ARG A 26 8.84 25.48 -5.55
N ASP A 27 8.16 26.59 -5.78
CA ASP A 27 8.51 27.90 -5.18
C ASP A 27 8.52 27.85 -3.64
N ALA A 28 7.71 26.97 -3.04
CA ALA A 28 7.61 26.81 -1.58
C ALA A 28 8.56 25.73 -1.00
N GLY A 29 9.41 25.11 -1.82
CA GLY A 29 10.32 24.03 -1.42
C GLY A 29 10.16 22.76 -2.24
N ILE A 30 10.67 21.65 -1.72
CA ILE A 30 10.68 20.35 -2.40
C ILE A 30 9.55 19.49 -1.87
N GLU A 31 8.73 19.01 -2.80
CA GLU A 31 7.63 18.12 -2.55
C GLU A 31 8.02 16.70 -2.96
N ILE A 32 7.60 15.71 -2.17
CA ILE A 32 7.88 14.29 -2.45
C ILE A 32 6.54 13.56 -2.60
N TYR A 33 6.42 12.87 -3.73
CA TYR A 33 5.22 12.20 -4.18
C TYR A 33 5.43 10.69 -4.33
N ALA A 34 4.41 9.91 -3.98
CA ALA A 34 4.29 8.52 -4.39
C ALA A 34 3.46 8.44 -5.66
N LEU A 35 3.90 7.61 -6.60
CA LEU A 35 3.30 7.48 -7.92
C LEU A 35 2.80 6.07 -8.15
N ASP A 36 1.57 5.97 -8.63
CA ASP A 36 0.98 4.75 -9.16
C ASP A 36 1.15 4.74 -10.69
N PHE A 37 2.00 3.81 -11.17
CA PHE A 37 2.20 3.54 -12.60
C PHE A 37 1.44 2.28 -13.07
N SER A 38 0.70 1.60 -12.19
CA SER A 38 0.04 0.34 -12.51
C SER A 38 -1.26 0.51 -13.30
N ASN A 39 -1.88 1.70 -13.28
CA ASN A 39 -3.12 1.97 -14.00
C ASN A 39 -2.94 3.07 -15.07
N GLN A 40 -3.84 3.11 -16.07
CA GLN A 40 -3.84 4.12 -17.14
C GLN A 40 -3.91 5.57 -16.62
N THR A 41 -4.33 5.75 -15.36
CA THR A 41 -4.40 7.05 -14.69
C THR A 41 -3.20 7.23 -13.76
N LYS A 42 -2.30 8.17 -14.09
CA LYS A 42 -1.14 8.51 -13.25
C LYS A 42 -1.62 9.12 -11.93
N GLY A 43 -1.69 8.32 -10.87
CA GLY A 43 -2.07 8.77 -9.54
C GLY A 43 -0.84 9.25 -8.76
N ARG A 44 -0.84 10.52 -8.31
CA ARG A 44 0.22 11.10 -7.48
C ARG A 44 -0.30 11.40 -6.07
N LEU A 45 0.39 10.93 -5.05
CA LEU A 45 0.07 11.18 -3.65
C LEU A 45 1.19 11.99 -2.98
N LEU A 46 0.87 13.15 -2.43
CA LEU A 46 1.83 13.95 -1.67
C LEU A 46 2.14 13.28 -0.31
N ILE A 47 3.38 12.88 -0.13
CA ILE A 47 3.84 12.21 1.09
C ILE A 47 4.47 13.22 2.04
N TYR A 48 5.38 14.04 1.52
CA TYR A 48 6.24 14.89 2.34
C TYR A 48 6.60 16.20 1.62
N ARG A 49 6.91 17.24 2.39
CA ARG A 49 7.39 18.53 1.88
C ARG A 49 8.53 19.00 2.77
N THR A 50 9.59 19.52 2.17
CA THR A 50 10.71 20.12 2.90
C THR A 50 11.37 21.21 2.05
N PRO A 51 11.79 22.34 2.64
CA PRO A 51 12.55 23.35 1.91
C PRO A 51 14.01 22.93 1.67
N ASP A 52 14.50 21.90 2.36
CA ASP A 52 15.91 21.46 2.30
C ASP A 52 16.10 20.32 1.28
N ALA A 53 16.92 20.57 0.26
CA ALA A 53 17.24 19.61 -0.79
C ALA A 53 18.06 18.41 -0.32
N GLN A 54 18.99 18.60 0.61
CA GLN A 54 19.77 17.50 1.18
C GLN A 54 18.85 16.60 2.02
N HIS A 55 18.00 17.22 2.83
CA HIS A 55 17.01 16.50 3.61
C HIS A 55 16.00 15.75 2.71
N ALA A 56 15.53 16.37 1.62
CA ALA A 56 14.65 15.72 0.65
C ALA A 56 15.29 14.48 0.03
N SER A 57 16.56 14.58 -0.36
CA SER A 57 17.31 13.48 -0.97
C SER A 57 17.51 12.30 0.00
N ALA A 58 17.86 12.59 1.26
CA ALA A 58 17.94 11.57 2.30
C ALA A 58 16.58 10.87 2.52
N MET A 59 15.51 11.67 2.64
CA MET A 59 14.15 11.15 2.84
C MET A 59 13.65 10.32 1.65
N MET A 60 13.96 10.72 0.41
CA MET A 60 13.62 9.93 -0.78
C MET A 60 14.19 8.51 -0.72
N THR A 61 15.42 8.36 -0.22
CA THR A 61 16.07 7.05 -0.10
C THR A 61 15.30 6.17 0.89
N HIS A 62 14.93 6.72 2.06
CA HIS A 62 14.10 6.02 3.03
C HIS A 62 12.72 5.65 2.46
N PHE A 63 12.06 6.58 1.77
CA PHE A 63 10.73 6.33 1.19
C PHE A 63 10.74 5.24 0.12
N ARG A 64 11.78 5.17 -0.72
CA ARG A 64 11.92 4.08 -1.70
C ARG A 64 12.03 2.73 -1.02
N THR A 65 12.90 2.60 -0.01
CA THR A 65 13.03 1.36 0.76
C THR A 65 11.74 1.00 1.49
N TRP A 66 11.01 1.98 2.02
CA TRP A 66 9.73 1.74 2.70
C TRP A 66 8.62 1.34 1.72
N LEU A 67 8.60 1.94 0.53
CA LEU A 67 7.66 1.58 -0.53
C LEU A 67 7.86 0.13 -0.98
N GLU A 68 9.11 -0.30 -1.17
CA GLU A 68 9.41 -1.71 -1.47
C GLU A 68 8.91 -2.65 -0.37
N LYS A 69 9.09 -2.28 0.91
CA LYS A 69 8.58 -3.08 2.03
C LYS A 69 7.05 -3.12 2.04
N ALA A 70 6.39 -2.00 1.77
CA ALA A 70 4.94 -1.93 1.66
C ALA A 70 4.41 -2.81 0.51
N ASN A 71 5.09 -2.80 -0.64
CA ASN A 71 4.72 -3.59 -1.80
C ASN A 71 4.97 -5.08 -1.59
N ARG A 72 6.08 -5.49 -0.94
CA ARG A 72 6.28 -6.90 -0.54
C ARG A 72 5.14 -7.42 0.34
N GLY A 73 4.67 -6.60 1.29
CA GLY A 73 3.52 -6.95 2.12
C GLY A 73 2.20 -7.07 1.33
N ARG A 74 2.04 -6.31 0.24
CA ARG A 74 0.89 -6.43 -0.68
C ARG A 74 0.98 -7.64 -1.60
N THR A 75 2.16 -7.92 -2.16
CA THR A 75 2.38 -9.11 -3.00
C THR A 75 2.07 -10.39 -2.23
N LEU A 76 2.52 -10.49 -0.96
CA LEU A 76 2.18 -11.63 -0.10
C LEU A 76 0.66 -11.80 0.14
N ARG A 77 -0.09 -10.69 0.14
CA ARG A 77 -1.55 -10.70 0.31
C ARG A 77 -2.28 -11.02 -1.00
N GLN A 78 -1.69 -10.72 -2.15
CA GLN A 78 -2.24 -11.06 -3.47
C GLN A 78 -1.85 -12.46 -3.95
N GLU A 79 -0.74 -13.03 -3.50
CA GLU A 79 -0.38 -14.44 -3.79
C GLU A 79 -1.20 -15.44 -2.95
N ASN A 80 -2.09 -14.96 -2.06
CA ASN A 80 -3.04 -15.80 -1.36
C ASN A 80 -4.50 -15.29 -1.48
N PRO A 81 -5.10 -15.21 -2.69
CA PRO A 81 -6.53 -14.94 -2.83
C PRO A 81 -7.37 -16.18 -2.46
N GLY A 82 -6.76 -17.32 -2.14
CA GLY A 82 -7.44 -18.60 -1.93
C GLY A 82 -7.77 -18.97 -0.48
N MET A 83 -7.34 -18.20 0.52
CA MET A 83 -7.43 -18.65 1.93
C MET A 83 -8.05 -17.64 2.91
N ALA A 84 -8.86 -16.71 2.40
CA ALA A 84 -9.67 -15.80 3.23
C ALA A 84 -11.19 -15.96 3.03
N ALA A 85 -11.63 -17.07 2.39
CA ALA A 85 -13.03 -17.45 2.28
C ALA A 85 -13.18 -18.94 2.63
N GLY A 86 -12.96 -19.28 3.90
CA GLY A 86 -13.17 -20.65 4.37
C GLY A 86 -13.12 -20.73 5.88
N PHE A 87 -14.25 -21.14 6.47
CA PHE A 87 -14.41 -21.57 7.86
C PHE A 87 -14.62 -20.51 8.95
N VAL A 88 -15.81 -19.90 8.90
CA VAL A 88 -16.70 -19.80 10.09
C VAL A 88 -18.03 -20.41 9.64
N GLY A 89 -18.65 -21.42 10.22
CA GLY A 89 -18.39 -22.26 11.38
C GLY A 89 -19.58 -23.21 11.53
N ALA A 90 -19.38 -24.28 12.29
CA ALA A 90 -20.40 -25.09 12.98
C ALA A 90 -21.31 -26.05 12.17
N ARG A 91 -20.96 -27.33 12.30
CA ARG A 91 -21.85 -28.51 12.37
C ARG A 91 -23.18 -28.24 13.11
N LEU A 92 -24.27 -28.78 12.57
CA LEU A 92 -25.26 -29.58 13.30
C LEU A 92 -25.79 -30.65 12.31
N ALA A 93 -25.28 -31.89 12.37
CA ALA A 93 -26.03 -33.09 12.83
C ALA A 93 -27.51 -33.09 12.35
N SER A 94 -27.81 -33.82 11.26
CA SER A 94 -28.27 -35.23 11.28
C SER A 94 -29.66 -35.41 11.89
N HIS A 95 -30.64 -35.80 11.07
CA HIS A 95 -31.66 -36.84 11.29
C HIS A 95 -32.42 -37.00 9.95
N ARG A 96 -32.29 -38.13 9.25
CA ARG A 96 -33.22 -39.29 9.26
C ARG A 96 -34.48 -39.00 8.41
N ALA A 97 -35.05 -39.85 7.56
CA ALA A 97 -34.75 -41.10 6.85
C ALA A 97 -36.00 -41.37 5.97
N ALA A 98 -35.86 -42.32 5.03
CA ALA A 98 -36.90 -43.20 4.48
C ALA A 98 -37.75 -42.77 3.26
N SER A 99 -37.81 -43.76 2.36
CA SER A 99 -38.54 -43.93 1.10
C SER A 99 -40.03 -43.66 1.12
N CYS A 100 -40.59 -43.27 -0.03
CA CYS A 100 -41.38 -44.10 -0.95
C CYS A 100 -41.67 -43.30 -2.24
#